data_AF-A0A522RG27-F1
#
_entry.id   AF-A0A522RG27-F1
#
_cell.length_a   1.000
_cell.length_b   1.000
_cell.length_c   1.000
_cell.angle_alpha   90.00
_cell.angle_beta   90.00
_cell.angle_gamma   90.00
#
_symmetry.space_group_name_H-M   'P 1'
#
loop_
_entity.id
_entity.type
_entity.pdbx_description
1 polymer ?
#
loop_
_entity_poly.entity_id
_entity_poly.type
_entity_poly.pdbx_seq_one_letter_code
_entity_poly.pdbx_strand_id
1 'polypeptide(L)'
;MPKIAIRVPDTLYERIQSEAHQRGFESASALVRQAIQAELRQGDSAVSEMEARIAGTVSRLAKEIHALHTAQLATFALVDSLVKVLLTCVPEPPDDALEGAKARARRRYERFLVSVAQGMSGESRGALKELSRVDN
;
A
#
# COMPACT_ATOMS: atom_id res chain seq x y z
N MET A 1 -19.50 -26.17 39.38
CA MET A 1 -18.43 -25.52 38.58
C MET A 1 -17.12 -26.25 38.83
N PRO A 2 -16.28 -26.46 37.80
CA PRO A 2 -14.95 -27.03 37.99
C PRO A 2 -14.09 -26.10 38.88
N LYS A 3 -13.25 -26.70 39.73
CA LYS A 3 -12.36 -25.98 40.65
C LYS A 3 -10.93 -26.04 40.12
N ILE A 4 -10.31 -24.87 39.96
CA ILE A 4 -8.89 -24.73 39.59
C ILE A 4 -8.14 -24.23 40.81
N ALA A 5 -7.08 -24.93 41.21
CA ALA A 5 -6.17 -24.50 42.28
C ALA A 5 -4.89 -23.96 41.65
N ILE A 6 -4.57 -22.70 41.95
CA ILE A 6 -3.39 -22.01 41.44
C ILE A 6 -2.54 -21.56 42.62
N ARG A 7 -1.23 -21.79 42.55
CA ARG A 7 -0.28 -21.25 43.53
C ARG A 7 0.10 -19.85 43.11
N VAL A 8 0.03 -18.92 44.05
CA VAL A 8 0.45 -17.53 43.87
C VAL A 8 1.34 -17.13 45.05
N PRO A 9 2.29 -16.20 44.85
CA PRO A 9 3.06 -15.64 45.95
C PRO A 9 2.15 -14.96 46.98
N ASP A 10 2.53 -14.99 48.27
CA ASP A 10 1.75 -14.41 49.36
C ASP A 10 1.45 -12.92 49.13
N THR A 11 2.43 -12.18 48.60
CA THR A 11 2.28 -10.76 48.25
C THR A 11 1.18 -10.51 47.21
N LEU A 12 1.01 -11.43 46.25
CA LEU A 12 -0.04 -11.34 45.24
C LEU A 12 -1.40 -11.75 45.81
N TYR A 13 -1.41 -12.76 46.69
CA TYR A 13 -2.63 -13.21 47.36
C TYR A 13 -3.25 -12.10 48.23
N GLU A 14 -2.45 -11.44 49.06
CA GLU A 14 -2.89 -10.30 49.89
C GLU A 14 -3.42 -9.15 49.04
N ARG A 15 -2.75 -8.85 47.93
CA ARG A 15 -3.16 -7.81 47.01
C ARG A 15 -4.50 -8.12 46.33
N ILE A 16 -4.71 -9.36 45.91
CA ILE A 16 -6.00 -9.80 45.33
C ILE A 16 -7.12 -9.66 46.37
N GLN A 17 -6.88 -10.04 47.63
CA GLN A 17 -7.88 -9.92 48.70
C GLN A 17 -8.24 -8.46 48.97
N SER A 18 -7.23 -7.60 49.09
CA SER A 18 -7.41 -6.15 49.29
C SER A 18 -8.18 -5.51 48.14
N GLU A 19 -7.78 -5.77 46.90
CA GLU A 19 -8.45 -5.24 45.70
C GLU A 19 -9.89 -5.75 45.58
N ALA A 20 -10.14 -7.03 45.90
CA ALA A 20 -11.49 -7.58 45.87
C ALA A 20 -12.40 -6.84 46.84
N HIS A 21 -11.92 -6.56 48.05
CA HIS A 21 -12.69 -5.82 49.05
C HIS A 21 -12.90 -4.35 48.64
N GLN A 22 -11.84 -3.65 48.20
CA GLN A 22 -11.91 -2.25 47.78
C GLN A 22 -12.85 -2.03 46.59
N ARG A 23 -12.90 -2.99 45.66
CA ARG A 23 -13.77 -2.94 44.47
C ARG A 23 -15.17 -3.52 44.72
N GLY A 24 -15.49 -3.94 45.95
CA GLY A 24 -16.82 -4.42 46.34
C GLY A 24 -17.18 -5.81 45.82
N PHE A 25 -16.20 -6.67 45.55
CA PHE A 25 -16.45 -8.05 45.14
C PHE A 25 -16.86 -8.93 46.33
N GLU A 26 -17.76 -9.88 46.06
CA GLU A 26 -18.21 -10.88 47.03
C GLU A 26 -17.08 -11.81 47.52
N SER A 27 -16.02 -11.97 46.72
CA SER A 27 -14.81 -12.72 47.12
C SER A 27 -13.63 -12.44 46.19
N ALA A 28 -12.41 -12.74 46.64
CA ALA A 28 -11.20 -12.78 45.80
C ALA A 28 -11.37 -13.68 44.57
N SER A 29 -12.06 -14.82 44.70
CA SER A 29 -12.34 -15.71 43.57
C SER A 29 -13.30 -15.10 42.53
N ALA A 30 -14.19 -14.18 42.93
CA ALA A 30 -15.04 -13.44 42.00
C ALA A 30 -14.23 -12.43 41.18
N LEU A 31 -13.32 -11.69 41.84
CA LEU A 31 -12.38 -10.78 41.16
C LEU A 31 -11.51 -11.53 40.16
N VAL A 32 -10.86 -12.63 40.58
CA VAL A 32 -9.98 -13.43 39.70
C VAL A 32 -10.75 -13.98 38.50
N ARG A 33 -11.99 -14.43 38.70
CA ARG A 33 -12.83 -14.93 37.61
C ARG A 33 -13.19 -13.82 36.61
N GLN A 34 -13.54 -12.63 37.08
CA GLN A 34 -13.80 -11.50 36.20
C GLN A 34 -12.54 -11.07 35.45
N ALA A 35 -11.39 -11.03 36.12
CA ALA A 35 -10.11 -10.69 35.48
C ALA A 35 -9.77 -11.69 34.38
N ILE A 36 -9.90 -13.00 34.62
CA ILE A 36 -9.70 -14.04 33.61
C ILE A 36 -10.70 -13.89 32.46
N GLN A 37 -11.98 -13.65 32.75
CA GLN A 37 -12.99 -13.42 31.70
C GLN A 37 -12.70 -12.18 30.86
N ALA A 38 -12.23 -11.10 31.49
CA ALA A 38 -11.84 -9.88 30.80
C ALA A 38 -10.61 -10.13 29.91
N GLU A 39 -9.58 -10.81 30.43
CA GLU A 39 -8.36 -11.14 29.70
C GLU A 39 -8.66 -12.03 28.48
N LEU A 40 -9.48 -13.07 28.65
CA LEU A 40 -9.88 -13.95 27.56
C LEU A 40 -10.66 -13.20 26.47
N ARG A 41 -11.59 -12.32 26.86
CA ARG A 41 -12.33 -11.47 25.91
C ARG A 41 -11.42 -10.50 25.18
N GLN A 42 -10.45 -9.92 25.88
CA GLN A 42 -9.54 -8.93 25.34
C GLN A 42 -8.50 -9.56 24.39
N GLY A 43 -8.05 -10.78 24.68
CA GLY A 43 -7.21 -11.58 23.78
C GLY A 43 -7.93 -11.91 22.47
N ASP A 44 -9.16 -12.41 22.55
CA ASP A 44 -9.97 -12.74 21.36
C ASP A 44 -10.29 -11.49 20.53
N SER A 45 -10.64 -10.38 21.19
CA SER A 45 -10.93 -9.12 20.48
C SER A 45 -9.69 -8.50 19.85
N ALA A 46 -8.54 -8.51 20.53
CA ALA A 46 -7.30 -7.95 20.00
C ALA A 46 -6.79 -8.73 18.79
N VAL A 47 -6.88 -10.07 18.82
CA VAL A 47 -6.53 -10.91 17.66
C VAL A 47 -7.48 -10.64 16.49
N SER A 48 -8.79 -10.58 16.75
CA SER A 48 -9.79 -10.31 15.71
C SER A 48 -9.65 -8.91 15.09
N GLU A 49 -9.39 -7.89 15.90
CA GLU A 49 -9.13 -6.52 15.42
C GLU A 49 -7.86 -6.44 14.58
N MET A 50 -6.82 -7.18 14.97
CA MET A 50 -5.57 -7.24 14.21
C MET A 50 -5.77 -7.96 12.87
N GLU A 51 -6.51 -9.07 12.85
CA GLU A 51 -6.90 -9.77 11.62
C GLU A 51 -7.73 -8.87 10.70
N ALA A 52 -8.72 -8.15 11.23
CA ALA A 52 -9.53 -7.22 10.47
C ALA A 52 -8.70 -6.07 9.86
N ARG A 53 -7.73 -5.54 10.61
CA ARG A 53 -6.80 -4.53 10.10
C ARG A 53 -5.92 -5.07 8.99
N ILE A 54 -5.41 -6.29 9.13
CA ILE A 54 -4.60 -6.96 8.09
C ILE A 54 -5.46 -7.19 6.84
N ALA A 55 -6.65 -7.76 6.99
CA ALA A 55 -7.57 -8.00 5.88
C ALA A 55 -7.94 -6.70 5.14
N GLY A 56 -8.17 -5.61 5.87
CA GLY A 56 -8.41 -4.28 5.30
C GLY A 56 -7.21 -3.76 4.52
N THR A 57 -5.99 -3.92 5.05
CA THR A 57 -4.76 -3.51 4.38
C THR A 57 -4.53 -4.31 3.09
N VAL A 58 -4.68 -5.64 3.15
CA VAL A 58 -4.55 -6.53 1.98
C VAL A 58 -5.60 -6.19 0.92
N SER A 59 -6.85 -5.95 1.33
CA SER A 59 -7.93 -5.57 0.41
C SER A 59 -7.66 -4.23 -0.27
N ARG A 60 -7.06 -3.27 0.44
CA ARG A 60 -6.65 -1.99 -0.14
C ARG A 60 -5.52 -2.17 -1.15
N LEU A 61 -4.48 -2.93 -0.80
CA LEU A 61 -3.37 -3.23 -1.73
C LEU A 61 -3.87 -3.95 -2.99
N ALA A 62 -4.79 -4.92 -2.85
CA ALA A 62 -5.39 -5.60 -3.99
C ALA A 62 -6.11 -4.62 -4.93
N LYS A 63 -6.86 -3.65 -4.39
CA LYS A 63 -7.49 -2.59 -5.18
C LYS A 63 -6.47 -1.70 -5.90
N GLU A 64 -5.39 -1.32 -5.23
CA GLU A 64 -4.31 -0.52 -5.82
C GLU A 64 -3.61 -1.29 -6.95
N ILE A 65 -3.35 -2.58 -6.79
CA ILE A 65 -2.80 -3.46 -7.83
C ILE A 65 -3.74 -3.56 -9.04
N HIS A 66 -5.05 -3.74 -8.81
CA HIS A 66 -6.02 -3.78 -9.90
C HIS A 66 -6.12 -2.45 -10.66
N ALA A 67 -6.06 -1.32 -9.94
CA ALA A 67 -6.03 -0.01 -10.56
C ALA A 67 -4.77 0.17 -11.43
N LEU A 68 -3.59 -0.24 -10.92
CA LEU A 68 -2.34 -0.21 -11.66
C LEU A 68 -2.39 -1.11 -12.91
N HIS A 69 -2.92 -2.33 -12.77
CA HIS A 69 -3.08 -3.25 -13.90
C HIS A 69 -3.97 -2.65 -14.99
N THR A 70 -5.08 -2.02 -14.59
CA THR A 70 -6.00 -1.34 -15.52
C THR A 70 -5.30 -0.17 -16.22
N ALA A 71 -4.52 0.64 -15.49
CA ALA A 71 -3.74 1.73 -16.06
C ALA A 71 -2.66 1.23 -17.05
N GLN A 72 -2.04 0.08 -16.78
CA GLN A 72 -1.10 -0.57 -17.68
C GLN A 72 -1.77 -1.03 -18.98
N LEU A 73 -2.95 -1.66 -18.89
CA LEU A 73 -3.72 -2.06 -20.07
C LEU A 73 -4.15 -0.84 -20.90
N ALA A 74 -4.59 0.24 -20.25
CA ALA A 74 -4.92 1.49 -20.93
C ALA A 74 -3.70 2.09 -21.64
N THR A 75 -2.53 2.05 -21.00
CA THR A 75 -1.27 2.50 -21.59
C THR A 75 -0.90 1.64 -22.80
N PHE A 76 -1.01 0.33 -22.71
CA PHE A 76 -0.78 -0.59 -23.82
C PHE A 76 -1.71 -0.29 -25.01
N ALA A 77 -3.01 -0.13 -24.77
CA ALA A 77 -3.99 0.18 -25.81
C ALA A 77 -3.73 1.56 -26.46
N LEU A 78 -3.28 2.54 -25.67
CA LEU A 78 -2.86 3.84 -26.17
C LEU A 78 -1.63 3.73 -27.08
N VAL A 79 -0.61 2.98 -26.67
CA VAL A 79 0.60 2.76 -27.48
C VAL A 79 0.25 2.03 -28.78
N ASP A 80 -0.55 0.97 -28.72
CA ASP A 80 -1.02 0.25 -29.91
C ASP A 80 -1.76 1.17 -30.89
N SER A 81 -2.69 1.99 -30.38
CA SER A 81 -3.43 2.96 -31.19
C SER A 81 -2.51 4.02 -31.80
N LEU A 82 -1.53 4.52 -31.03
CA LEU A 82 -0.54 5.48 -31.51
C LEU A 82 0.34 4.87 -32.62
N VAL A 83 0.79 3.62 -32.44
CA VAL A 83 1.59 2.90 -33.44
C VAL A 83 0.77 2.71 -34.72
N LYS A 84 -0.50 2.30 -34.62
CA LYS A 84 -1.39 2.19 -35.78
C LYS A 84 -1.49 3.50 -36.53
N VAL A 85 -1.75 4.61 -35.83
CA VAL A 85 -1.81 5.94 -36.44
C VAL A 85 -0.49 6.33 -37.09
N LEU A 86 0.65 6.06 -36.43
CA LEU A 86 1.97 6.32 -37.01
C LEU A 86 2.17 5.56 -38.32
N LEU A 87 1.89 4.26 -38.33
CA LEU A 87 2.10 3.41 -39.51
C LEU A 87 1.11 3.69 -40.64
N THR A 88 -0.12 4.12 -40.34
CA THR A 88 -1.13 4.39 -41.38
C THR A 88 -1.11 5.82 -41.90
N CYS A 89 -0.72 6.79 -41.07
CA CYS A 89 -0.85 8.22 -41.39
C CYS A 89 0.48 8.92 -41.63
N VAL A 90 1.62 8.33 -41.25
CA VAL A 90 2.95 8.93 -41.50
C VAL A 90 3.61 8.21 -42.67
N PRO A 91 3.79 8.87 -43.83
CA PRO A 91 4.46 8.25 -44.96
C PRO A 91 5.94 8.04 -44.66
N GLU A 92 6.45 6.89 -45.10
CA GLU A 92 7.87 6.58 -45.02
C GLU A 92 8.65 7.52 -45.96
N PRO A 93 9.71 8.21 -45.47
CA PRO A 93 10.52 9.06 -46.31
C PRO A 93 11.35 8.22 -47.30
N PRO A 94 11.56 8.69 -48.53
CA PRO A 94 12.42 8.01 -49.48
C PRO A 94 13.87 7.97 -48.98
N ASP A 95 14.64 6.96 -49.43
CA ASP A 95 15.99 6.65 -48.92
C ASP A 95 16.96 7.84 -48.99
N ASP A 96 16.86 8.64 -50.05
CA ASP A 96 17.68 9.83 -50.28
C ASP A 96 17.39 10.98 -49.29
N ALA A 97 16.18 11.02 -48.73
CA ALA A 97 15.73 12.03 -47.77
C ALA A 97 15.69 11.51 -46.32
N LEU A 98 15.93 10.21 -46.10
CA LEU A 98 15.76 9.53 -44.82
C LEU A 98 16.58 10.18 -43.69
N GLU A 99 17.86 10.44 -43.91
CA GLU A 99 18.75 11.02 -42.90
C GLU A 99 18.35 12.46 -42.53
N GLY A 100 17.96 13.26 -43.53
CA GLY A 100 17.42 14.60 -43.30
C GLY A 100 16.09 14.57 -42.52
N ALA A 101 15.23 13.60 -42.82
CA ALA A 101 13.96 13.40 -42.11
C ALA A 101 14.19 12.99 -40.65
N LYS A 102 15.12 12.07 -40.38
CA LYS A 102 15.52 11.67 -39.02
C LYS A 102 16.07 12.85 -38.22
N ALA A 103 16.97 13.65 -38.81
CA ALA A 103 17.55 14.82 -38.14
C ALA A 103 16.46 15.84 -37.75
N ARG A 104 15.51 16.11 -38.64
CA ARG A 104 14.36 16.99 -38.35
C ARG A 104 13.43 16.40 -37.29
N ALA A 105 13.18 15.08 -37.32
CA ALA A 105 12.37 14.39 -36.31
C ALA A 105 13.02 14.48 -34.91
N ARG A 106 14.34 14.25 -34.81
CA ARG A 106 15.09 14.39 -33.55
C ARG A 106 14.96 15.79 -32.95
N ARG A 107 15.17 16.84 -33.74
CA ARG A 107 14.99 18.24 -33.27
C ARG A 107 13.55 18.54 -32.84
N ARG A 108 12.54 17.95 -33.48
CA ARG A 108 11.14 18.08 -33.03
C ARG A 108 10.93 17.38 -31.69
N TYR A 109 11.49 16.19 -31.52
CA TYR A 109 11.40 15.42 -30.29
C TYR A 109 12.11 16.10 -29.11
N GLU A 110 13.31 16.66 -29.32
CA GLU A 110 14.03 17.43 -28.30
C GLU A 110 13.19 18.63 -27.81
N ARG A 111 12.58 19.39 -28.72
CA ARG A 111 11.67 20.49 -28.34
C ARG A 111 10.44 20.00 -27.59
N PHE A 112 9.88 18.86 -27.99
CA PHE A 112 8.78 18.23 -27.27
C PHE A 112 9.18 17.87 -25.83
N LEU A 113 10.34 17.24 -25.64
CA LEU A 113 10.85 16.89 -24.30
C LEU A 113 11.03 18.12 -23.41
N VAL A 114 11.56 19.22 -23.96
CA VAL A 114 11.66 20.50 -23.22
C VAL A 114 10.27 21.00 -22.82
N SER A 115 9.28 20.95 -23.71
CA SER A 115 7.90 21.34 -23.40
C SER A 115 7.26 20.46 -22.33
N VAL A 116 7.46 19.14 -22.41
CA VAL A 116 6.98 18.18 -21.39
C VAL A 116 7.61 18.47 -20.03
N ALA A 117 8.93 18.70 -19.98
CA ALA A 117 9.65 19.02 -18.75
C ALA A 117 9.21 20.36 -18.11
N GLN A 118 8.70 21.30 -18.92
CA GLN A 118 8.11 22.56 -18.46
C GLN A 118 6.68 22.38 -17.95
N GLY A 119 5.89 21.49 -18.57
CA GLY A 119 4.51 21.21 -18.18
C GLY A 119 4.37 20.30 -16.96
N MET A 120 5.37 19.47 -16.66
CA MET A 120 5.34 18.55 -15.53
C MET A 120 5.85 19.22 -14.24
N SER A 121 4.96 19.40 -13.25
CA SER A 121 5.30 19.90 -11.91
C SER A 121 5.48 18.74 -10.90
N GLY A 122 6.35 18.91 -9.90
CA GLY A 122 6.46 18.00 -8.76
C GLY A 122 7.27 16.72 -9.04
N GLU A 123 6.82 15.59 -8.48
CA GLU A 123 7.51 14.28 -8.49
C GLU A 123 7.76 13.74 -9.91
N SER A 124 6.85 14.00 -10.85
CA SER A 124 6.96 13.53 -12.23
C SER A 124 8.13 14.17 -13.00
N ARG A 125 8.57 15.37 -12.59
CA ARG A 125 9.76 16.04 -13.14
C ARG A 125 11.06 15.41 -12.64
N GLY A 126 11.06 14.83 -11.44
CA GLY A 126 12.20 14.10 -10.88
C GLY A 126 12.44 12.77 -11.60
N ALA A 127 11.39 12.00 -11.84
CA ALA A 127 11.48 10.70 -12.52
C ALA A 127 12.04 10.80 -13.95
N LEU A 128 11.66 11.83 -14.71
CA LEU A 128 12.19 12.07 -16.07
C LEU A 128 13.66 12.47 -16.07
N LYS A 129 14.11 13.21 -15.05
CA LYS A 129 15.52 13.63 -14.94
C LYS A 129 16.43 12.42 -14.73
N GLU A 130 15.97 11.43 -13.98
CA GLU A 130 16.68 10.16 -13.80
C GLU A 130 16.69 9.32 -15.09
N LEU A 131 15.58 9.24 -15.83
CA LEU A 131 15.54 8.60 -17.15
C LEU A 131 16.52 9.22 -18.16
N SER A 132 16.64 10.55 -18.18
CA SER A 132 17.59 11.24 -19.06
C SER A 132 19.08 11.06 -18.68
N ARG A 133 19.36 10.50 -17.49
CA ARG A 133 20.72 10.21 -17.01
C ARG A 133 21.19 8.80 -17.31
N VAL A 134 20.28 7.87 -17.62
CA VAL A 134 20.63 6.47 -17.91
C VAL A 134 21.32 6.32 -19.27
N ASP A 135 21.23 7.32 -20.15
CA ASP A 135 21.83 7.32 -21.50
C ASP A 135 23.17 8.10 -21.60
N ASN A 136 23.96 8.21 -20.53
CA ASN A 136 25.35 8.73 -20.56
C ASN A 136 26.37 7.72 -20.05
#